data_AF-A0A3S4IV34-F1
#
_entry.id   AF-A0A3S4IV34-F1
#
_cell.length_a   1.000
_cell.length_b   1.000
_cell.length_c   1.000
_cell.angle_alpha   90.00
_cell.angle_beta   90.00
_cell.angle_gamma   90.00
#
_symmetry.space_group_name_H-M   'P 1'
#
loop_
_entity.id
_entity.type
_entity.pdbx_description
1 polymer ?
#
loop_
_entity_poly.entity_id
_entity_poly.type
_entity_poly.pdbx_seq_one_letter_code
_entity_poly.pdbx_strand_id
1 'polypeptide(L)'
;MALYFADEAIITTNPEVSSVRDSDRILGILASKSRRAENGEEPIKEHLLLTRYNPGRVNKGDMLSMEDVLEILRIKLVGVIPEDQSVLRASNQGEPVILDATADAGKAYADTVDRLLGEERPFRFIEEEKKGFLKRLFGG
;
A
#
# COMPACT_ATOMS: atom_id res chain seq x y z
N MET A 1 0.08 -1.13 -23.64
CA MET A 1 0.27 -0.70 -22.24
C MET A 1 0.47 -1.93 -21.38
N ALA A 2 1.25 -1.86 -20.30
CA ALA A 2 1.51 -3.01 -19.42
C ALA A 2 0.24 -3.63 -18.83
N LEU A 3 -0.82 -2.82 -18.64
CA LEU A 3 -2.11 -3.23 -18.08
C LEU A 3 -3.09 -3.90 -19.06
N TYR A 4 -2.80 -3.95 -20.37
CA TYR A 4 -3.83 -4.26 -21.38
C TYR A 4 -4.41 -5.68 -21.24
N PHE A 5 -3.57 -6.65 -20.88
CA PHE A 5 -3.95 -8.06 -20.72
C PHE A 5 -4.03 -8.51 -19.26
N ALA A 6 -4.09 -7.57 -18.31
CA ALA A 6 -4.12 -7.91 -16.90
C ALA A 6 -5.46 -8.55 -16.50
N ASP A 7 -5.41 -9.50 -15.57
CA ASP A 7 -6.59 -10.07 -14.90
C ASP A 7 -6.87 -9.35 -13.58
N GLU A 8 -5.80 -8.98 -12.88
CA GLU A 8 -5.81 -8.22 -11.64
C GLU A 8 -4.82 -7.06 -11.74
N ALA A 9 -5.10 -5.95 -11.05
CA ALA A 9 -4.23 -4.78 -11.01
C ALA A 9 -3.93 -4.38 -9.55
N ILE A 10 -2.65 -4.17 -9.25
CA ILE A 10 -2.20 -3.57 -8.00
C ILE A 10 -1.94 -2.10 -8.24
N ILE A 11 -2.81 -1.26 -7.69
CA ILE A 11 -2.72 0.20 -7.76
C ILE A 11 -1.83 0.67 -6.61
N THR A 12 -0.59 1.00 -6.95
CA THR A 12 0.41 1.45 -5.97
C THR A 12 0.23 2.94 -5.73
N THR A 13 -0.09 3.32 -4.49
CA THR A 13 -0.53 4.68 -4.15
C THR A 13 0.20 5.17 -2.91
N ASN A 14 0.82 6.35 -2.97
CA ASN A 14 1.25 7.04 -1.76
C ASN A 14 0.06 7.82 -1.17
N PRO A 15 -0.02 7.99 0.16
CA PRO A 15 -1.08 8.75 0.85
C PRO A 15 -0.93 10.29 0.67
N GLU A 16 -0.84 10.72 -0.58
CA GLU A 16 -0.67 12.11 -1.01
C GLU A 16 -1.71 12.43 -2.10
N VAL A 17 -2.26 13.64 -2.10
CA VAL A 17 -3.36 14.05 -2.99
C VAL A 17 -3.05 13.80 -4.47
N SER A 18 -1.82 14.09 -4.91
CA SER A 18 -1.38 13.88 -6.29
C SER A 18 -1.39 12.40 -6.67
N SER A 19 -0.78 11.54 -5.84
CA SER A 19 -0.72 10.10 -6.07
C SER A 19 -2.11 9.46 -6.09
N VAL A 20 -3.02 9.89 -5.22
CA VAL A 20 -4.40 9.40 -5.18
C VAL A 20 -5.15 9.81 -6.44
N ARG A 21 -5.05 11.08 -6.86
CA ARG A 21 -5.71 11.56 -8.09
C ARG A 21 -5.21 10.86 -9.35
N ASP A 22 -3.91 10.59 -9.42
CA ASP A 22 -3.35 9.85 -10.56
C ASP A 22 -3.78 8.38 -10.54
N SER A 23 -3.94 7.79 -9.36
CA SER A 23 -4.47 6.42 -9.20
C SER A 23 -5.92 6.32 -9.64
N ASP A 24 -6.77 7.28 -9.29
CA ASP A 24 -8.16 7.39 -9.77
C ASP A 24 -8.23 7.45 -11.31
N ARG A 25 -7.33 8.22 -11.94
CA ARG A 25 -7.22 8.26 -13.41
C ARG A 25 -6.86 6.88 -13.99
N ILE A 26 -5.95 6.15 -13.35
CA ILE A 26 -5.56 4.80 -13.78
C ILE A 26 -6.72 3.82 -13.68
N LEU A 27 -7.55 3.91 -12.65
CA LEU A 27 -8.79 3.12 -12.53
C LEU A 27 -9.72 3.36 -13.73
N GLY A 28 -9.95 4.63 -14.09
CA GLY A 28 -10.71 4.98 -15.29
C GLY A 28 -10.13 4.40 -16.59
N ILE A 29 -8.79 4.33 -16.69
CA ILE A 29 -8.10 3.72 -17.83
C ILE A 29 -8.27 2.19 -17.83
N LEU A 30 -8.13 1.52 -16.68
CA LEU A 30 -8.33 0.08 -16.55
C LEU A 30 -9.76 -0.32 -16.97
N ALA A 31 -10.75 0.45 -16.55
CA ALA A 31 -12.16 0.23 -16.84
C ALA A 31 -12.57 0.55 -18.28
N SER A 32 -11.70 1.16 -19.11
CA SER A 32 -12.07 1.60 -20.47
C SER A 32 -11.08 1.20 -21.59
N LYS A 33 -9.83 0.87 -21.25
CA LYS A 33 -8.74 0.62 -22.21
C LYS A 33 -8.02 -0.71 -21.99
N SER A 34 -8.45 -1.52 -21.03
CA SER A 34 -7.99 -2.91 -20.95
C SER A 34 -8.72 -3.76 -21.98
N ARG A 35 -8.10 -4.88 -22.41
CA ARG A 35 -8.77 -5.85 -23.29
C ARG A 35 -10.11 -6.29 -22.71
N ARG A 36 -10.13 -6.56 -21.40
CA ARG A 36 -11.34 -6.99 -20.67
C ARG A 36 -12.44 -5.94 -20.76
N ALA A 37 -12.12 -4.67 -20.55
CA ALA A 37 -13.08 -3.57 -20.71
C ALA A 37 -13.55 -3.39 -22.16
N GLU A 38 -12.64 -3.44 -23.13
CA GLU A 38 -12.95 -3.27 -24.56
C GLU A 38 -13.86 -4.38 -25.10
N ASN A 39 -13.70 -5.61 -24.59
CA ASN A 39 -14.46 -6.77 -25.02
C ASN A 39 -15.70 -7.06 -24.16
N GLY A 40 -15.95 -6.29 -23.10
CA GLY A 40 -17.02 -6.56 -22.14
C GLY A 40 -16.84 -7.89 -21.37
N GLU A 41 -15.59 -8.31 -21.16
CA GLU A 41 -15.26 -9.45 -20.29
C GLU A 41 -15.43 -9.06 -18.81
N GLU A 42 -15.23 -10.01 -17.89
CA GLU A 42 -15.17 -9.70 -16.47
C GLU A 42 -14.09 -8.62 -16.20
N PRO A 43 -14.44 -7.52 -15.51
CA PRO A 43 -13.51 -6.41 -15.25
C PRO A 43 -12.23 -6.85 -14.55
N ILE A 44 -11.17 -6.07 -14.73
CA ILE A 44 -9.92 -6.27 -13.99
C ILE A 44 -10.22 -6.15 -12.49
N LYS A 45 -9.76 -7.12 -11.70
CA LYS A 45 -9.88 -7.05 -10.24
C LYS A 45 -8.84 -6.09 -9.67
N GLU A 46 -9.31 -5.03 -9.04
CA GLU A 46 -8.48 -3.91 -8.58
C GLU A 46 -8.14 -4.04 -7.09
N HIS A 47 -6.85 -3.85 -6.77
CA HIS A 47 -6.32 -3.89 -5.41
C HIS A 47 -5.53 -2.64 -5.11
N LEU A 48 -5.80 -1.98 -3.99
CA LEU A 48 -5.02 -0.87 -3.48
C LEU A 48 -3.82 -1.38 -2.68
N LEU A 49 -2.63 -0.93 -3.05
CA LEU A 49 -1.41 -1.06 -2.26
C LEU A 49 -0.98 0.34 -1.83
N LEU A 50 -1.23 0.67 -0.56
CA LEU A 50 -0.81 1.94 0.00
C LEU A 50 0.68 1.85 0.37
N THR A 51 1.51 2.75 -0.16
CA THR A 51 2.96 2.71 0.05
C THR A 51 3.48 3.95 0.74
N ARG A 52 4.65 3.82 1.39
CA ARG A 52 5.31 4.90 2.14
C ARG A 52 4.41 5.49 3.24
N TYR A 53 3.57 4.64 3.83
CA TYR A 53 2.64 5.06 4.87
C TYR A 53 3.40 5.47 6.13
N ASN A 54 3.03 6.62 6.72
CA ASN A 54 3.67 7.13 7.91
C ASN A 54 2.59 7.58 8.92
N PRO A 55 2.24 6.74 9.91
CA PRO A 55 1.17 7.04 10.86
C PRO A 55 1.37 8.36 11.59
N GLY A 56 2.62 8.71 11.93
CA GLY A 56 2.94 9.96 12.61
C GLY A 56 2.71 11.20 11.73
N ARG A 57 2.85 11.10 10.40
CA ARG A 57 2.50 12.19 9.47
C ARG A 57 0.99 12.29 9.25
N VAL A 58 0.29 11.16 9.25
CA VAL A 58 -1.18 11.12 9.20
C VAL A 58 -1.78 11.82 10.42
N ASN A 59 -1.31 11.47 11.62
CA ASN A 59 -1.77 12.08 12.88
C ASN A 59 -1.56 13.60 12.94
N LYS A 60 -0.57 14.12 12.20
CA LYS A 60 -0.29 15.56 12.10
C LYS A 60 -1.10 16.27 11.03
N GLY A 61 -1.80 15.54 10.17
CA GLY A 61 -2.54 16.08 9.02
C GLY A 61 -1.66 16.38 7.80
N ASP A 62 -0.39 15.96 7.80
CA ASP A 62 0.54 16.17 6.67
C ASP A 62 0.37 15.10 5.57
N MET A 63 -0.40 14.05 5.83
CA MET A 63 -0.57 12.86 4.99
C MET A 63 -2.01 12.38 5.10
N LEU A 64 -2.58 11.86 4.01
CA LEU A 64 -3.94 11.30 4.02
C LEU A 64 -3.98 10.02 4.86
N SER A 65 -5.07 9.80 5.59
CA SER A 65 -5.28 8.54 6.30
C SER A 65 -5.54 7.38 5.33
N MET A 66 -5.46 6.16 5.82
CA MET A 66 -5.79 4.97 5.03
C MET A 66 -7.27 5.02 4.61
N GLU A 67 -8.13 5.44 5.54
CA GLU A 67 -9.57 5.59 5.37
C GLU A 67 -9.91 6.63 4.30
N ASP A 68 -9.24 7.79 4.30
CA ASP A 68 -9.46 8.83 3.29
C ASP A 68 -9.16 8.32 1.88
N VAL A 69 -8.05 7.58 1.72
CA VAL A 69 -7.68 7.02 0.41
C VAL A 69 -8.68 5.95 -0.04
N LEU A 70 -9.17 5.13 0.89
CA LEU A 70 -10.20 4.12 0.60
C LEU A 70 -11.53 4.74 0.20
N GLU A 71 -11.94 5.84 0.84
CA GLU A 71 -13.17 6.55 0.50
C GLU A 71 -13.11 7.14 -0.92
N ILE A 72 -11.93 7.64 -1.32
CA ILE A 72 -11.71 8.22 -2.65
C ILE A 72 -11.66 7.13 -3.73
N LEU A 73 -10.80 6.11 -3.56
CA LEU A 73 -10.53 5.13 -4.62
C LEU A 73 -11.54 3.98 -4.68
N ARG A 74 -12.20 3.66 -3.55
CA ARG A 74 -13.28 2.64 -3.47
C ARG A 74 -12.92 1.26 -4.01
N ILE A 75 -11.67 0.85 -3.87
CA ILE A 75 -11.14 -0.47 -4.25
C ILE A 75 -10.61 -1.22 -3.02
N LYS A 76 -10.48 -2.55 -3.14
CA LYS A 76 -10.07 -3.40 -2.01
C LYS A 76 -8.63 -3.13 -1.60
N LEU A 77 -8.38 -2.86 -0.31
CA LEU A 77 -7.02 -2.78 0.23
C LEU A 77 -6.37 -4.16 0.28
N VAL A 78 -5.18 -4.30 -0.31
CA VAL A 78 -4.38 -5.54 -0.24
C VAL A 78 -3.12 -5.40 0.61
N GLY A 79 -2.62 -4.18 0.78
CA GLY A 79 -1.42 -3.93 1.58
C GLY A 79 -1.26 -2.48 1.99
N VAL A 80 -0.58 -2.29 3.12
CA VAL A 80 -0.07 -0.99 3.57
C VAL A 80 1.41 -1.16 3.90
N ILE A 81 2.28 -0.52 3.11
CA ILE A 81 3.73 -0.60 3.24
C ILE A 81 4.21 0.65 3.98
N PRO A 82 4.79 0.52 5.19
CA PRO A 82 5.27 1.68 5.93
C PRO A 82 6.46 2.35 5.23
N GLU A 83 6.66 3.63 5.48
CA GLU A 83 7.90 4.32 5.13
C GLU A 83 9.06 3.71 5.93
N ASP A 84 9.99 3.05 5.23
CA ASP A 84 11.06 2.27 5.85
C ASP A 84 12.40 2.51 5.13
N GLN A 85 13.45 2.85 5.89
CA GLN A 85 14.82 3.03 5.38
C GLN A 85 15.41 1.74 4.80
N SER A 86 14.88 0.58 5.20
CA SER A 86 15.29 -0.74 4.72
C SER A 86 15.04 -0.90 3.22
N VAL A 87 14.03 -0.21 2.65
CA VAL A 87 13.76 -0.23 1.21
C VAL A 87 14.92 0.35 0.40
N LEU A 88 15.48 1.48 0.85
CA LEU A 88 16.64 2.10 0.19
C LEU A 88 17.89 1.21 0.31
N ARG A 89 18.11 0.61 1.48
CA ARG A 89 19.23 -0.33 1.68
C ARG A 89 19.12 -1.54 0.75
N ALA A 90 17.95 -2.15 0.68
CA ALA A 90 17.65 -3.29 -0.17
C ALA A 90 17.87 -2.95 -1.66
N SER A 91 17.37 -1.79 -2.11
CA SER A 91 17.59 -1.30 -3.48
C SER A 91 19.08 -1.12 -3.81
N ASN A 92 19.88 -0.56 -2.89
CA ASN A 92 21.32 -0.37 -3.09
C ASN A 92 22.09 -1.70 -3.15
N GLN A 93 21.57 -2.75 -2.52
CA GLN A 93 22.12 -4.10 -2.54
C GLN A 93 21.63 -4.93 -3.74
N GLY A 94 20.62 -4.46 -4.46
CA GLY A 94 19.97 -5.22 -5.53
C GLY A 94 19.12 -6.38 -5.02
N GLU A 95 18.70 -6.34 -3.75
CA GLU A 95 17.91 -7.38 -3.10
C GLU A 95 16.48 -6.89 -2.83
N PRO A 96 15.44 -7.72 -3.06
CA PRO A 96 14.08 -7.38 -2.65
C PRO A 96 13.94 -7.25 -1.13
N VAL A 97 13.31 -6.17 -0.65
CA VAL A 97 13.16 -5.87 0.79
C VAL A 97 12.41 -6.97 1.58
N ILE A 98 11.58 -7.78 0.93
CA ILE A 98 10.88 -8.90 1.56
C ILE A 98 11.83 -9.97 2.12
N LEU A 99 13.08 -10.04 1.63
CA LEU A 99 14.10 -10.96 2.13
C LEU A 99 14.68 -10.52 3.49
N ASP A 100 14.56 -9.24 3.84
CA ASP A 100 14.92 -8.74 5.17
C ASP A 100 13.76 -9.00 6.14
N ALA A 101 13.82 -10.12 6.86
CA ALA A 101 12.81 -10.51 7.86
C ALA A 101 12.69 -9.51 9.03
N THR A 102 13.67 -8.62 9.22
CA THR A 102 13.63 -7.61 10.28
C THR A 102 12.94 -6.32 9.83
N ALA A 103 12.93 -6.03 8.53
CA ALA A 103 12.31 -4.85 7.95
C ALA A 103 10.77 -4.88 8.05
N ASP A 104 10.18 -3.76 8.48
CA ASP A 104 8.73 -3.66 8.58
C ASP A 104 8.08 -3.56 7.20
N ALA A 105 8.74 -2.90 6.23
CA ALA A 105 8.32 -2.97 4.84
C ALA A 105 8.34 -4.41 4.30
N GLY A 106 9.37 -5.20 4.64
CA GLY A 106 9.47 -6.60 4.24
C GLY A 106 8.32 -7.45 4.78
N LYS A 107 8.02 -7.32 6.08
CA LYS A 107 6.88 -7.97 6.74
C LYS A 107 5.53 -7.56 6.12
N ALA A 108 5.36 -6.27 5.80
CA ALA A 108 4.14 -5.77 5.18
C ALA A 108 3.94 -6.30 3.74
N TYR A 109 5.03 -6.45 2.97
CA TYR A 109 4.98 -7.12 1.68
C TYR A 109 4.61 -8.60 1.82
N ALA A 110 5.15 -9.30 2.83
CA ALA A 110 4.75 -10.69 3.11
C ALA A 110 3.25 -10.80 3.41
N ASP A 111 2.69 -9.90 4.25
CA ASP A 111 1.25 -9.87 4.51
C ASP A 111 0.44 -9.60 3.23
N THR A 112 0.96 -8.77 2.32
CA THR A 112 0.32 -8.46 1.03
C THR A 112 0.25 -9.70 0.14
N VAL A 113 1.33 -10.50 0.09
CA VAL A 113 1.37 -11.78 -0.63
C VAL A 113 0.35 -12.75 -0.05
N ASP A 114 0.29 -12.89 1.27
CA ASP A 114 -0.70 -13.74 1.94
C ASP A 114 -2.14 -13.34 1.55
N ARG A 115 -2.45 -12.03 1.54
CA ARG A 115 -3.78 -11.55 1.12
C ARG A 115 -4.09 -11.79 -0.35
N LEU A 116 -3.10 -11.72 -1.24
CA LEU A 116 -3.27 -12.08 -2.65
C LEU A 116 -3.55 -13.58 -2.82
N LEU A 117 -2.97 -14.42 -1.96
CA LEU A 117 -3.22 -15.87 -1.91
C LEU A 117 -4.54 -16.24 -1.23
N GLY A 118 -5.29 -15.27 -0.73
CA GLY A 118 -6.63 -15.45 -0.14
C GLY A 118 -6.65 -15.52 1.38
N GLU A 119 -5.52 -15.35 2.07
CA GLU A 119 -5.44 -15.35 3.52
C GLU A 119 -5.90 -14.01 4.12
N GLU A 120 -6.53 -14.07 5.30
CA GLU A 120 -6.84 -12.86 6.07
C GLU A 120 -5.66 -12.50 6.99
N ARG A 121 -5.13 -11.28 6.83
CA ARG A 121 -4.04 -10.74 7.66
C ARG A 121 -4.41 -9.34 8.17
N PRO A 122 -4.23 -9.05 9.47
CA PRO A 122 -4.43 -7.69 9.98
C PRO A 122 -3.42 -6.73 9.35
N PHE A 123 -3.82 -5.48 9.11
CA PHE A 123 -2.91 -4.45 8.62
C PHE A 123 -2.03 -3.95 9.78
N ARG A 124 -0.75 -4.29 9.73
CA ARG A 124 0.26 -3.84 10.69
C ARG A 124 0.85 -2.49 10.26
N PHE A 125 1.51 -1.79 11.18
CA PHE A 125 2.26 -0.55 10.91
C PHE A 125 1.40 0.65 10.46
N ILE A 126 0.09 0.61 10.74
CA ILE A 126 -0.85 1.70 10.42
C ILE A 126 -1.10 2.65 11.58
N GLU A 127 -0.76 2.24 12.80
CA GLU A 127 -0.84 3.08 14.00
C GLU A 127 0.55 3.52 14.43
N GLU A 128 0.64 4.74 14.98
CA GLU A 128 1.88 5.22 15.58
C GLU A 128 2.14 4.44 16.87
N GLU A 129 3.32 3.82 16.98
CA GLU A 129 3.76 3.21 18.24
C GLU A 129 3.80 4.30 19.31
N LYS A 130 2.84 4.27 20.24
CA LYS A 130 2.84 5.13 21.41
C LYS A 130 4.09 4.78 22.21
N LYS A 131 5.15 5.60 22.09
CA LYS A 131 6.34 5.52 22.94
C LYS A 131 5.85 5.45 24.38
N GLY A 132 6.00 4.28 24.98
CA GLY A 132 5.27 3.92 26.19
C GLY A 132 5.43 4.96 27.28
N PHE A 133 4.31 5.35 27.87
CA PHE A 133 4.21 6.11 29.12
C PHE A 133 5.15 5.57 30.22
N LEU A 134 5.51 4.28 30.15
CA LEU A 134 6.46 3.60 31.04
C LEU A 134 7.92 4.05 30.92
N LYS A 135 8.38 4.53 29.75
CA LYS A 135 9.77 5.01 29.61
C LYS A 135 9.99 6.33 30.37
N ARG A 136 8.93 7.13 30.51
CA ARG A 136 8.94 8.38 31.30
C ARG A 136 8.82 8.15 32.80
N LEU A 137 8.32 6.97 33.23
CA LEU A 137 8.20 6.63 34.65
C LEU A 137 9.41 5.85 35.20
N PHE A 138 10.20 5.18 34.34
CA PHE A 138 11.27 4.26 34.77
C PHE A 138 12.68 4.58 34.24
N GLY A 139 12.94 5.71 33.59
CA GLY A 139 14.31 6.13 33.31
C GLY A 139 14.48 7.20 32.23
N GLY A 140 14.77 8.42 32.68
CA GLY A 140 15.16 9.58 31.86
C GLY A 140 14.50 10.85 32.33
#